data_AF-K9TPT4-F1
#
_entry.id   AF-K9TPT4-F1
#
_cell.length_a   1.000
_cell.length_b   1.000
_cell.length_c   1.000
_cell.angle_alpha   90.00
_cell.angle_beta   90.00
_cell.angle_gamma   90.00
#
_symmetry.space_group_name_H-M   'P 1'
#
loop_
_entity.id
_entity.type
_entity.pdbx_description
1 polymer ?
#
loop_
_entity_poly.entity_id
_entity_poly.type
_entity_poly.pdbx_seq_one_letter_code
_entity_poly.pdbx_strand_id
1 'polypeptide(L)'
;MMRQRAVMVEQFNSYSRDFPKKRNHDSAIELNQVPSVASFPDNLEPGTVELSLVEPELGRIILDLEALNCFEVVERQFENQGVIFNNAIALAPSNPAFPSKSGRIVIMGAPKSGAIEVSFLQPVHLVTSLVTSSRRTVLSAYNEQGEQIAEVETLGPNLAGSPSLIPPNAELIINVPNIHRVTFYAFDGHLTLAGFSFAI
;
A
#
# COMPACT_ATOMS: atom_id res chain seq x y z
N MET A 1 32.60 -44.00 -20.29
CA MET A 1 32.27 -45.29 -19.64
C MET A 1 32.59 -45.15 -18.16
N MET A 2 31.60 -45.38 -17.27
CA MET A 2 31.67 -45.55 -15.80
C MET A 2 32.24 -44.38 -14.95
N ARG A 3 31.48 -43.67 -14.10
CA ARG A 3 30.71 -44.00 -12.86
C ARG A 3 31.56 -43.97 -11.57
N GLN A 4 31.20 -43.06 -10.65
CA GLN A 4 30.94 -43.19 -9.18
C GLN A 4 31.36 -41.88 -8.45
N ARG A 5 30.46 -41.08 -7.87
CA ARG A 5 29.63 -41.17 -6.62
C ARG A 5 30.43 -41.08 -5.30
N ALA A 6 30.20 -39.99 -4.54
CA ALA A 6 29.88 -39.89 -3.09
C ALA A 6 30.05 -38.40 -2.65
N VAL A 7 28.99 -37.64 -2.30
CA VAL A 7 28.30 -37.51 -0.99
C VAL A 7 29.14 -36.82 0.09
N MET A 8 28.71 -35.63 0.51
CA MET A 8 28.66 -35.27 1.94
C MET A 8 27.49 -34.29 2.20
N VAL A 9 26.67 -34.70 3.14
CA VAL A 9 25.45 -34.08 3.69
C VAL A 9 25.79 -33.66 5.14
N GLU A 10 24.94 -32.78 5.72
CA GLU A 10 24.96 -32.22 7.09
C GLU A 10 25.89 -31.00 7.27
N GLN A 11 25.39 -29.87 7.76
CA GLN A 11 24.89 -29.73 9.13
C GLN A 11 23.54 -28.99 9.26
N PHE A 12 22.63 -29.68 9.96
CA PHE A 12 21.54 -29.09 10.74
C PHE A 12 22.11 -28.28 11.91
N ASN A 13 21.50 -27.13 12.21
CA ASN A 13 21.54 -26.61 13.57
C ASN A 13 20.14 -26.14 13.98
N SER A 14 19.55 -26.92 14.87
CA SER A 14 18.31 -26.68 15.59
C SER A 14 18.56 -25.73 16.77
N TYR A 15 17.84 -24.62 16.84
CA TYR A 15 17.62 -23.91 18.10
C TYR A 15 16.15 -24.03 18.48
N SER A 16 15.91 -24.62 19.65
CA SER A 16 14.61 -24.92 20.23
C SER A 16 14.59 -24.38 21.67
N ARG A 17 13.48 -23.70 22.02
CA ARG A 17 12.96 -23.31 23.35
C ARG A 17 13.68 -22.12 24.02
N ASP A 18 12.98 -21.14 24.58
CA ASP A 18 11.93 -21.25 25.60
C ASP A 18 10.78 -20.24 25.49
N PHE A 19 9.54 -20.73 25.71
CA PHE A 19 8.35 -19.93 26.03
C PHE A 19 8.00 -20.15 27.52
N PRO A 20 7.80 -19.11 28.34
CA PRO A 20 7.23 -19.30 29.67
C PRO A 20 5.70 -19.50 29.61
N LYS A 21 5.26 -20.57 30.28
CA LYS A 21 3.86 -20.99 30.47
C LYS A 21 3.07 -20.05 31.40
N LYS A 22 1.77 -19.98 31.12
CA LYS A 22 0.68 -19.40 31.93
C LYS A 22 0.74 -19.84 33.41
N ARG A 23 0.43 -18.92 34.32
CA ARG A 23 -0.06 -19.23 35.68
C ARG A 23 -1.54 -18.88 35.75
N ASN A 24 -2.36 -19.91 35.99
CA ASN A 24 -3.72 -19.78 36.48
C ASN A 24 -3.65 -19.49 37.99
N HIS A 25 -4.50 -18.59 38.47
CA HIS A 25 -4.94 -18.62 39.86
C HIS A 25 -6.47 -18.56 39.86
N ASP A 26 -7.05 -19.63 40.40
CA ASP A 26 -8.45 -19.77 40.76
C ASP A 26 -8.81 -18.80 41.89
N SER A 27 -9.95 -18.12 41.75
CA SER A 27 -10.79 -17.71 42.87
C SER A 27 -12.25 -17.82 42.43
N ALA A 28 -13.00 -18.70 43.08
CA ALA A 28 -14.37 -19.02 42.81
C ALA A 28 -15.34 -18.18 43.68
N ILE A 29 -16.43 -17.74 43.03
CA ILE A 29 -17.81 -17.55 43.51
C ILE A 29 -18.08 -16.46 44.57
N GLU A 30 -18.87 -15.46 44.16
CA GLU A 30 -20.04 -15.05 44.94
C GLU A 30 -21.25 -14.83 44.00
N LEU A 31 -22.21 -15.74 44.14
CA LEU A 31 -23.54 -15.70 43.53
C LEU A 31 -24.41 -14.88 44.48
N ASN A 32 -25.00 -13.77 44.02
CA ASN A 32 -26.32 -13.26 44.43
C ASN A 32 -26.54 -11.83 43.94
N GLN A 33 -27.48 -11.68 42.99
CA GLN A 33 -28.62 -10.75 43.00
C GLN A 33 -29.03 -10.46 41.54
N VAL A 34 -30.13 -11.08 41.13
CA VAL A 34 -30.85 -10.77 39.89
C VAL A 34 -31.92 -9.75 40.23
N PRO A 35 -31.91 -8.52 39.68
CA PRO A 35 -33.08 -7.68 39.65
C PRO A 35 -33.82 -7.87 38.32
N SER A 36 -35.02 -8.44 38.47
CA SER A 36 -36.25 -8.21 37.72
C SER A 36 -36.18 -7.69 36.27
N VAL A 37 -36.75 -8.49 35.38
CA VAL A 37 -37.23 -8.11 34.04
C VAL A 37 -38.02 -6.81 34.11
N ALA A 38 -37.45 -5.74 33.54
CA ALA A 38 -38.18 -4.53 33.19
C ALA A 38 -38.77 -4.73 31.78
N SER A 39 -40.09 -4.60 31.70
CA SER A 39 -40.90 -4.58 30.49
C SER A 39 -40.35 -3.61 29.44
N PHE A 40 -40.16 -4.10 28.21
CA PHE A 40 -39.87 -3.27 27.04
C PHE A 40 -41.05 -2.31 26.80
N PRO A 41 -40.86 -0.98 26.76
CA PRO A 41 -41.85 -0.10 26.17
C PRO A 41 -41.83 -0.31 24.65
N ASP A 42 -42.93 -0.86 24.17
CA ASP A 42 -43.31 -0.99 22.77
C ASP A 42 -43.59 0.43 22.23
N ASN A 43 -42.55 1.11 21.75
CA ASN A 43 -42.63 2.38 21.00
C ASN A 43 -41.30 2.59 20.25
N LEU A 44 -41.12 1.90 19.12
CA LEU A 44 -40.21 2.36 18.07
C LEU A 44 -40.91 3.50 17.33
N GLU A 45 -40.69 4.73 17.78
CA GLU A 45 -40.72 5.88 16.87
C GLU A 45 -39.74 5.57 15.72
N PRO A 46 -40.11 5.75 14.44
CA PRO A 46 -39.18 5.58 13.34
C PRO A 46 -38.12 6.68 13.46
N GLY A 47 -37.03 6.34 14.15
CA GLY A 47 -35.84 7.17 14.23
C GLY A 47 -35.36 7.40 12.82
N THR A 48 -35.45 8.66 12.38
CA THR A 48 -34.76 9.15 11.21
C THR A 48 -33.33 8.68 11.30
N VAL A 49 -32.97 7.71 10.46
CA VAL A 49 -31.58 7.34 10.24
C VAL A 49 -30.99 8.58 9.57
N GLU A 50 -30.32 9.43 10.34
CA GLU A 50 -29.40 10.40 9.77
C GLU A 50 -28.31 9.59 9.07
N LEU A 51 -28.56 9.30 7.80
CA LEU A 51 -27.52 9.03 6.83
C LEU A 51 -26.62 10.28 6.88
N SER A 52 -25.54 10.20 7.65
CA SER A 52 -24.43 11.10 7.49
C SER A 52 -23.95 10.90 6.07
N LEU A 53 -24.42 11.78 5.18
CA LEU A 53 -23.87 11.94 3.85
C LEU A 53 -22.42 12.31 4.10
N VAL A 54 -21.53 11.34 3.94
CA VAL A 54 -20.10 11.58 3.80
C VAL A 54 -20.00 12.65 2.73
N GLU A 55 -19.61 13.86 3.13
CA GLU A 55 -19.35 14.93 2.17
C GLU A 55 -18.39 14.33 1.12
N PRO A 56 -18.69 14.45 -0.18
CA PRO A 56 -17.74 14.00 -1.18
C PRO A 56 -16.42 14.69 -0.86
N GLU A 57 -15.31 13.95 -0.76
CA GLU A 57 -13.98 14.54 -0.59
C GLU A 57 -13.71 15.45 -1.79
N LEU A 58 -14.18 16.69 -1.66
CA LEU A 58 -14.24 17.70 -2.71
C LEU A 58 -12.80 18.12 -2.95
N GLY A 59 -12.17 17.49 -3.94
CA GLY A 59 -10.80 17.80 -4.33
C GLY A 59 -9.91 16.59 -4.56
N ARG A 60 -10.31 15.36 -4.20
CA ARG A 60 -9.49 14.16 -4.43
C ARG A 60 -9.80 13.50 -5.77
N ILE A 61 -8.77 13.31 -6.59
CA ILE A 61 -8.81 12.64 -7.88
C ILE A 61 -8.15 11.26 -7.73
N ILE A 62 -8.88 10.20 -8.04
CA ILE A 62 -8.39 8.82 -8.03
C ILE A 62 -8.27 8.36 -9.48
N LEU A 63 -7.08 7.93 -9.89
CA LEU A 63 -6.87 7.47 -11.25
C LEU A 63 -7.43 6.05 -11.45
N ASP A 64 -8.24 5.88 -12.49
CA ASP A 64 -8.67 4.55 -12.94
C ASP A 64 -7.56 3.90 -13.79
N LEU A 65 -6.72 3.11 -13.12
CA LEU A 65 -5.64 2.37 -13.77
C LEU A 65 -6.15 1.18 -14.61
N GLU A 66 -7.37 0.71 -14.38
CA GLU A 66 -7.92 -0.46 -15.06
C GLU A 66 -8.32 -0.18 -16.52
N ALA A 67 -8.44 1.10 -16.88
CA ALA A 67 -8.67 1.54 -18.25
C ALA A 67 -7.43 1.39 -19.16
N LEU A 68 -6.24 1.13 -18.59
CA LEU A 68 -4.99 0.98 -19.31
C LEU A 68 -4.82 -0.42 -19.89
N ASN A 69 -4.15 -0.53 -21.04
CA ASN A 69 -3.78 -1.82 -21.61
C ASN A 69 -2.51 -2.37 -20.93
N CYS A 70 -2.42 -3.70 -20.80
CA CYS A 70 -1.20 -4.33 -20.32
C CYS A 70 -0.03 -4.06 -21.27
N PHE A 71 1.14 -3.73 -20.71
CA PHE A 71 2.36 -3.27 -21.41
C PHE A 71 2.24 -1.91 -22.12
N GLU A 72 1.19 -1.14 -21.84
CA GLU A 72 1.07 0.24 -22.32
C GLU A 72 2.10 1.14 -21.65
N VAL A 73 2.78 1.99 -22.42
CA VAL A 73 3.61 3.07 -21.87
C VAL A 73 2.67 4.15 -21.33
N VAL A 74 2.82 4.47 -20.04
CA VAL A 74 1.94 5.42 -19.36
C VAL A 74 2.67 6.75 -19.29
N GLU A 75 2.11 7.75 -19.96
CA GLU A 75 2.65 9.09 -20.05
C GLU A 75 1.53 10.13 -19.93
N ARG A 76 0.65 10.23 -20.93
CA ARG A 76 -0.38 11.29 -21.04
C ARG A 76 -1.83 10.80 -20.93
N GLN A 77 -2.04 9.52 -20.62
CA GLN A 77 -3.38 8.91 -20.52
C GLN A 77 -4.27 9.61 -19.47
N PHE A 78 -3.65 10.20 -18.44
CA PHE A 78 -4.33 10.89 -17.35
C PHE A 78 -4.14 12.42 -17.38
N GLU A 79 -3.63 12.99 -18.47
CA GLU A 79 -3.37 14.42 -18.56
C GLU A 79 -4.63 15.27 -18.40
N ASN A 80 -5.77 14.80 -18.92
CA ASN A 80 -7.07 15.45 -18.73
C ASN A 80 -7.53 15.48 -17.27
N GLN A 81 -6.95 14.63 -16.41
CA GLN A 81 -7.18 14.64 -14.97
C GLN A 81 -6.12 15.47 -14.23
N GLY A 82 -5.11 15.99 -14.92
CA GLY A 82 -4.10 16.90 -14.35
C GLY A 82 -2.75 16.25 -14.08
N VAL A 83 -2.47 15.05 -14.60
CA VAL A 83 -1.25 14.32 -14.26
C VAL A 83 -0.56 13.67 -15.47
N ILE A 84 0.76 13.75 -15.51
CA ILE A 84 1.63 13.14 -16.53
C ILE A 84 2.61 12.22 -15.84
N PHE A 85 2.71 10.98 -16.32
CA PHE A 85 3.68 10.01 -15.84
C PHE A 85 4.95 10.04 -16.70
N ASN A 86 6.08 9.76 -16.08
CA ASN A 86 7.37 9.60 -16.73
C ASN A 86 8.01 8.29 -16.26
N ASN A 87 8.61 7.55 -17.19
CA ASN A 87 9.22 6.25 -16.93
C ASN A 87 8.24 5.22 -16.32
N ALA A 88 7.02 5.14 -16.84
CA ALA A 88 5.97 4.27 -16.33
C ALA A 88 5.42 3.34 -17.43
N ILE A 89 5.11 2.10 -17.04
CA ILE A 89 4.40 1.12 -17.87
C ILE A 89 3.25 0.49 -17.07
N ALA A 90 2.12 0.29 -17.72
CA ALA A 90 1.00 -0.46 -17.15
C ALA A 90 1.28 -1.96 -17.28
N LEU A 91 1.03 -2.72 -16.21
CA LEU A 91 1.23 -4.17 -16.20
C LEU A 91 0.12 -4.87 -15.45
N ALA A 92 -0.28 -6.04 -15.95
CA ALA A 92 -0.97 -7.04 -15.17
C ALA A 92 0.09 -7.98 -14.54
N PRO A 93 0.33 -7.93 -13.22
CA PRO A 93 1.40 -8.72 -12.61
C PRO A 93 1.16 -10.22 -12.78
N SER A 94 2.12 -10.92 -13.38
CA SER A 94 2.15 -12.39 -13.42
C SER A 94 2.94 -12.99 -12.25
N ASN A 95 3.81 -12.19 -11.63
CA ASN A 95 4.61 -12.59 -10.49
C ASN A 95 3.80 -12.37 -9.20
N PRO A 96 3.45 -13.43 -8.44
CA PRO A 96 2.66 -13.30 -7.22
C PRO A 96 3.33 -12.48 -6.11
N ALA A 97 4.64 -12.21 -6.22
CA ALA A 97 5.35 -11.32 -5.29
C ALA A 97 4.89 -9.84 -5.38
N PHE A 98 4.26 -9.45 -6.49
CA PHE A 98 3.73 -8.11 -6.76
C PHE A 98 2.20 -8.16 -6.96
N PRO A 99 1.42 -8.46 -5.91
CA PRO A 99 -0.03 -8.58 -6.06
C PRO A 99 -0.66 -7.21 -6.32
N SER A 100 -1.68 -7.16 -7.16
CA SER A 100 -2.53 -5.98 -7.32
C SER A 100 -3.61 -5.96 -6.21
N LYS A 101 -3.78 -4.82 -5.53
CA LYS A 101 -4.77 -4.67 -4.44
C LYS A 101 -6.13 -4.16 -4.93
N SER A 102 -6.13 -3.23 -5.87
CA SER A 102 -7.33 -2.48 -6.29
C SER A 102 -7.90 -2.91 -7.64
N GLY A 103 -7.29 -3.89 -8.31
CA GLY A 103 -7.67 -4.29 -9.66
C GLY A 103 -6.67 -5.26 -10.29
N ARG A 104 -6.56 -5.27 -11.61
CA ARG A 104 -5.65 -6.13 -12.38
C ARG A 104 -4.41 -5.39 -12.84
N ILE A 105 -4.49 -4.07 -13.00
CA ILE A 105 -3.42 -3.24 -13.55
C ILE A 105 -2.69 -2.49 -12.43
N VAL A 106 -1.36 -2.49 -12.53
CA VAL A 106 -0.47 -1.66 -11.74
C VAL A 106 0.42 -0.84 -12.67
N ILE A 107 0.94 0.28 -12.16
CA ILE A 107 2.01 1.02 -12.84
C ILE A 107 3.34 0.49 -12.32
N MET A 108 4.26 0.14 -13.22
CA MET A 108 5.63 -0.23 -12.90
C MET A 108 6.59 0.82 -13.45
N GLY A 109 7.70 1.05 -12.75
CA GLY A 109 8.82 1.79 -13.31
C GLY A 109 9.31 1.08 -14.58
N ALA A 110 9.28 1.76 -15.72
CA ALA A 110 9.86 1.26 -16.95
C ALA A 110 11.35 0.92 -16.69
N PRO A 111 12.02 0.09 -17.53
CA PRO A 111 13.27 -0.62 -17.16
C PRO A 111 14.48 0.25 -16.81
N LYS A 112 14.34 1.58 -16.81
CA LYS A 112 15.37 2.51 -16.35
C LYS A 112 15.22 2.73 -14.84
N SER A 113 16.24 2.32 -14.09
CA SER A 113 16.58 2.77 -12.73
C SER A 113 15.57 2.59 -11.60
N GLY A 114 14.44 1.89 -11.77
CA GLY A 114 13.50 1.66 -10.67
C GLY A 114 12.90 2.95 -10.10
N ALA A 115 12.68 3.93 -10.97
CA ALA A 115 12.07 5.22 -10.64
C ALA A 115 10.77 5.41 -11.44
N ILE A 116 9.78 6.05 -10.85
CA ILE A 116 8.61 6.60 -11.56
C ILE A 116 8.53 8.06 -11.19
N GLU A 117 8.39 8.92 -12.19
CA GLU A 117 8.14 10.33 -11.96
C GLU A 117 6.70 10.66 -12.36
N VAL A 118 6.07 11.55 -11.60
CA VAL A 118 4.71 12.01 -11.83
C VAL A 118 4.70 13.53 -11.69
N SER A 119 4.25 14.23 -12.73
CA SER A 119 4.15 15.68 -12.77
C SER A 119 2.68 16.10 -12.81
N PHE A 120 2.35 17.18 -12.11
CA PHE A 120 0.98 17.71 -12.02
C PHE A 120 0.85 18.99 -12.86
N LEU A 121 -0.27 19.14 -13.58
CA LEU A 121 -0.56 20.34 -14.37
C LEU A 121 -0.93 21.55 -13.50
N GLN A 122 -1.35 21.30 -12.26
CA GLN A 122 -1.61 22.30 -11.23
C GLN A 122 -0.96 21.82 -9.93
N PRO A 123 -0.52 22.73 -9.04
CA PRO A 123 0.02 22.33 -7.75
C PRO A 123 -1.02 21.53 -6.96
N VAL A 124 -0.58 20.43 -6.36
CA VAL A 124 -1.39 19.59 -5.48
C VAL A 124 -0.87 19.69 -4.05
N HIS A 125 -1.69 19.31 -3.07
CA HIS A 125 -1.29 19.25 -1.66
C HIS A 125 -1.25 17.83 -1.09
N LEU A 126 -1.89 16.86 -1.77
CA LEU A 126 -1.95 15.47 -1.33
C LEU A 126 -1.49 14.52 -2.44
N VAL A 127 -0.46 13.73 -2.10
CA VAL A 127 0.12 12.52 -2.69
C VAL A 127 -0.35 11.18 -2.10
N THR A 128 -1.12 10.29 -2.74
CA THR A 128 -1.23 8.89 -2.22
C THR A 128 -1.07 7.80 -3.28
N SER A 129 -0.41 6.71 -2.90
CA SER A 129 -0.34 5.49 -3.72
C SER A 129 -0.02 4.26 -2.88
N LEU A 130 -0.49 3.11 -3.35
CA LEU A 130 -0.16 1.80 -2.81
C LEU A 130 1.10 1.27 -3.50
N VAL A 131 2.12 0.93 -2.73
CA VAL A 131 3.43 0.52 -3.23
C VAL A 131 3.73 -0.93 -2.86
N THR A 132 4.20 -1.70 -3.84
CA THR A 132 4.90 -2.97 -3.61
C THR A 132 6.28 -2.91 -4.26
N SER A 133 7.33 -3.27 -3.53
CA SER A 133 8.71 -3.07 -3.95
C SER A 133 9.66 -4.14 -3.43
N SER A 134 10.66 -4.45 -4.24
CA SER A 134 11.76 -5.37 -3.89
C SER A 134 12.85 -4.73 -3.03
N ARG A 135 12.75 -3.42 -2.75
CA ARG A 135 13.67 -2.65 -1.93
C ARG A 135 12.91 -1.62 -1.10
N ARG A 136 13.63 -0.92 -0.21
CA ARG A 136 13.10 0.32 0.37
C ARG A 136 12.68 1.27 -0.77
N THR A 137 11.55 1.94 -0.60
CA THR A 137 11.02 2.87 -1.60
C THR A 137 10.88 4.23 -0.97
N VAL A 138 11.32 5.25 -1.70
CA VAL A 138 11.20 6.65 -1.31
C VAL A 138 10.19 7.32 -2.24
N LEU A 139 9.21 7.99 -1.66
CA LEU A 139 8.34 8.94 -2.32
C LEU A 139 8.83 10.34 -1.95
N SER A 140 9.33 11.11 -2.91
CA SER A 140 9.79 12.49 -2.73
C SER A 140 8.87 13.45 -3.48
N ALA A 141 8.54 14.58 -2.88
CA ALA A 141 7.74 15.65 -3.50
C ALA A 141 8.59 16.88 -3.77
N TYR A 142 8.32 17.55 -4.89
CA TYR A 142 9.07 18.70 -5.38
C TYR A 142 8.16 19.88 -5.70
N ASN A 143 8.64 21.10 -5.45
CA ASN A 143 7.98 22.33 -5.87
C ASN A 143 8.26 22.65 -7.35
N GLU A 144 7.71 23.76 -7.85
CA GLU A 144 7.89 24.25 -9.23
C GLU A 144 9.37 24.48 -9.59
N GLN A 145 10.19 24.88 -8.61
CA GLN A 145 11.62 25.12 -8.77
C GLN A 145 12.45 23.81 -8.80
N GLY A 146 11.79 22.66 -8.61
CA GLY A 146 12.44 21.35 -8.55
C GLY A 146 13.13 21.05 -7.22
N GLU A 147 12.88 21.86 -6.17
CA GLU A 147 13.40 21.62 -4.83
C GLU A 147 12.52 20.60 -4.10
N GLN A 148 13.16 19.66 -3.39
CA GLN A 148 12.46 18.67 -2.61
C GLN A 148 11.83 19.31 -1.36
N ILE A 149 10.51 19.22 -1.23
CA ILE A 149 9.73 19.85 -0.15
C ILE A 149 9.22 18.85 0.89
N ALA A 150 9.12 17.56 0.54
CA ALA A 150 8.75 16.50 1.46
C ALA A 150 9.25 15.13 0.98
N GLU A 151 9.32 14.18 1.90
CA GLU A 151 9.67 12.79 1.62
C GLU A 151 8.99 11.84 2.61
N VAL A 152 8.64 10.65 2.13
CA VAL A 152 8.25 9.50 2.95
C VAL A 152 8.88 8.24 2.36
N GLU A 153 9.29 7.30 3.22
CA GLU A 153 9.91 6.06 2.75
C GLU A 153 9.36 4.81 3.46
N THR A 154 9.47 3.67 2.78
CA THR A 154 9.32 2.36 3.44
C THR A 154 10.62 1.98 4.13
N LEU A 155 10.52 1.35 5.31
CA LEU A 155 11.70 0.88 6.07
C LEU A 155 12.46 -0.28 5.38
N GLY A 156 11.92 -0.82 4.28
CA GLY A 156 12.46 -1.98 3.59
C GLY A 156 11.61 -2.44 2.41
N PRO A 157 11.95 -3.59 1.80
CA PRO A 157 11.14 -4.24 0.77
C PRO A 157 9.81 -4.74 1.37
N ASN A 158 8.80 -4.95 0.53
CA ASN A 158 7.48 -5.42 0.97
C ASN A 158 6.82 -6.40 -0.02
N LEU A 159 7.63 -7.25 -0.68
CA LEU A 159 7.14 -8.29 -1.57
C LEU A 159 6.23 -9.29 -0.84
N ALA A 160 5.19 -9.76 -1.52
CA ALA A 160 4.35 -10.83 -0.99
C ALA A 160 5.15 -12.13 -0.83
N GLY A 161 4.89 -12.87 0.26
CA GLY A 161 5.61 -14.11 0.58
C GLY A 161 7.05 -13.91 1.07
N SER A 162 7.51 -12.67 1.23
CA SER A 162 8.80 -12.35 1.86
C SER A 162 8.68 -12.27 3.39
N PRO A 163 9.79 -12.33 4.15
CA PRO A 163 9.78 -12.14 5.60
C PRO A 163 9.62 -10.67 6.04
N SER A 164 9.22 -9.76 5.13
CA SER A 164 8.98 -8.36 5.44
C SER A 164 7.85 -8.18 6.45
N LEU A 165 8.03 -7.24 7.39
CA LEU A 165 6.96 -6.78 8.29
C LEU A 165 6.02 -5.76 7.62
N ILE A 166 6.47 -5.14 6.53
CA ILE A 166 5.65 -4.24 5.72
C ILE A 166 4.86 -5.10 4.72
N PRO A 167 3.52 -5.04 4.73
CA PRO A 167 2.71 -5.80 3.78
C PRO A 167 2.88 -5.25 2.35
N PRO A 168 2.65 -6.08 1.31
CA PRO A 168 2.55 -5.58 -0.05
C PRO A 168 1.41 -4.57 -0.17
N ASN A 169 1.51 -3.66 -1.15
CA ASN A 169 0.57 -2.54 -1.33
C ASN A 169 0.48 -1.65 -0.09
N ALA A 170 1.62 -1.38 0.55
CA ALA A 170 1.71 -0.42 1.63
C ALA A 170 1.46 1.00 1.09
N GLU A 171 0.67 1.78 1.80
CA GLU A 171 0.33 3.12 1.35
C GLU A 171 1.46 4.10 1.69
N LEU A 172 1.88 4.88 0.71
CA LEU A 172 2.72 6.06 0.91
C LEU A 172 1.85 7.31 0.71
N ILE A 173 1.98 8.24 1.66
CA ILE A 173 1.21 9.49 1.70
C ILE A 173 2.17 10.66 1.89
N ILE A 174 2.04 11.69 1.06
CA ILE A 174 2.61 13.01 1.30
C ILE A 174 1.47 14.02 1.37
N ASN A 175 1.46 14.85 2.42
CA ASN A 175 0.54 15.95 2.57
C ASN A 175 1.34 17.24 2.86
N VAL A 176 1.63 18.01 1.82
CA VAL A 176 2.37 19.28 1.87
C VAL A 176 1.87 20.15 0.71
N PRO A 177 1.68 21.47 0.88
CA PRO A 177 1.25 22.32 -0.22
C PRO A 177 2.29 22.40 -1.35
N ASN A 178 1.84 22.83 -2.53
CA ASN A 178 2.69 23.25 -3.65
C ASN A 178 3.50 22.13 -4.32
N ILE A 179 3.00 20.89 -4.29
CA ILE A 179 3.60 19.75 -4.99
C ILE A 179 3.34 19.90 -6.49
N HIS A 180 4.42 20.03 -7.27
CA HIS A 180 4.36 20.05 -8.74
C HIS A 180 4.79 18.73 -9.36
N ARG A 181 5.60 17.97 -8.63
CA ARG A 181 6.15 16.69 -9.08
C ARG A 181 6.39 15.77 -7.91
N VAL A 182 6.18 14.48 -8.09
CA VAL A 182 6.64 13.44 -7.16
C VAL A 182 7.48 12.40 -7.88
N THR A 183 8.37 11.75 -7.14
CA THR A 183 9.12 10.59 -7.63
C THR A 183 8.99 9.43 -6.66
N PHE A 184 8.73 8.24 -7.19
CA PHE A 184 8.87 6.97 -6.46
C PHE A 184 10.17 6.32 -6.88
N TYR A 185 11.05 5.99 -5.94
CA TYR A 185 12.36 5.41 -6.24
C TYR A 185 12.67 4.20 -5.36
N ALA A 186 13.08 3.09 -5.98
CA ALA A 186 13.39 1.84 -5.29
C ALA A 186 14.88 1.45 -5.33
N PHE A 187 15.80 2.40 -5.53
CA PHE A 187 17.26 2.17 -5.48
C PHE A 187 17.71 0.96 -6.31
N ASP A 188 17.48 0.99 -7.62
CA ASP A 188 17.74 -0.13 -8.56
C ASP A 188 16.90 -1.40 -8.31
N GLY A 189 15.84 -1.28 -7.50
CA GLY A 189 14.83 -2.31 -7.31
C GLY A 189 13.69 -2.23 -8.32
N HIS A 190 12.77 -3.19 -8.21
CA HIS A 190 11.48 -3.14 -8.91
C HIS A 190 10.42 -2.62 -7.95
N LEU A 191 9.56 -1.74 -8.45
CA LEU A 191 8.41 -1.24 -7.70
C LEU A 191 7.17 -1.18 -8.59
N THR A 192 6.02 -1.40 -7.98
CA THR A 192 4.70 -1.24 -8.59
C THR A 192 3.85 -0.30 -7.76
N LEU A 193 3.10 0.57 -8.43
CA LEU A 193 2.12 1.49 -7.86
C LEU A 193 0.70 1.02 -8.21
N ALA A 194 -0.20 1.10 -7.25
CA ALA A 194 -1.63 0.92 -7.44
C ALA A 194 -2.40 2.03 -6.71
N GLY A 195 -3.67 2.24 -7.08
CA GLY A 195 -4.56 3.18 -6.39
C GLY A 195 -3.98 4.60 -6.27
N PHE A 196 -3.34 5.10 -7.33
CA PHE A 196 -2.75 6.43 -7.33
C PHE A 196 -3.85 7.49 -7.22
N SER A 197 -3.70 8.42 -6.29
CA SER A 197 -4.64 9.53 -6.11
C SER A 197 -3.94 10.78 -5.62
N PHE A 198 -4.54 11.93 -5.87
CA PHE A 198 -4.02 13.23 -5.44
C PHE A 198 -5.14 14.22 -5.16
N ALA A 199 -4.84 15.33 -4.48
CA ALA A 199 -5.80 16.42 -4.27
C ALA A 199 -5.19 17.80 -4.50
N ILE A 200 -5.95 18.67 -5.16
CA ILE A 200 -5.59 20.05 -5.52
C ILE A 200 -5.81 20.98 -4.34
#